data_AF-A0A0S8D3G1-F1
#
_entry.id   AF-A0A0S8D3G1-F1
#
_cell.length_a   1.000
_cell.length_b   1.000
_cell.length_c   1.000
_cell.angle_alpha   90.00
_cell.angle_beta   90.00
_cell.angle_gamma   90.00
#
_symmetry.space_group_name_H-M   'P 1'
#
loop_
_entity.id
_entity.type
_entity.pdbx_description
1 polymer ?
#
loop_
_entity_poly.entity_id
_entity_poly.type
_entity_poly.pdbx_seq_one_letter_code
_entity_poly.pdbx_strand_id
1 'polypeptide(L)'
;MEHRRKAPYAWLAAATLTLIAAAGCSSLTAKPVSPISNITSAASGGMSADSIIARMRNAKTSYALRGSDFAKLAARDVPEPVLDELQQGFFDAVEKLTRRWYMGSDFGGPAVLYPQPLDLDSLDTGGDGMAPFADADRVARGTRPPGIPEWVPAFPSLTGGVISPDVVLEMARSGLTTEEMVAMVANGRVWPIYTDNTNPFSLTRTAALTGSMYADLSRQGVAPEVLDALQATYIASHIELTRRSTPVP
;
A
#
# COMPACT_ATOMS: atom_id res chain seq x y z
N MET A 1 -10.46 73.38 -24.37
CA MET A 1 -10.17 72.10 -25.04
C MET A 1 -9.20 71.34 -24.15
N GLU A 2 -9.69 70.37 -23.39
CA GLU A 2 -8.93 69.69 -22.34
C GLU A 2 -8.86 68.19 -22.69
N HIS A 3 -7.71 67.76 -23.22
CA HIS A 3 -7.47 66.37 -23.60
C HIS A 3 -7.27 65.52 -22.34
N ARG A 4 -8.34 64.87 -21.88
CA ARG A 4 -8.29 63.80 -20.86
C ARG A 4 -7.39 62.65 -21.36
N ARG A 5 -6.14 62.60 -20.88
CA ARG A 5 -5.24 61.46 -21.03
C ARG A 5 -5.82 60.27 -20.27
N LYS A 6 -6.47 59.34 -20.98
CA LYS A 6 -6.92 58.06 -20.43
C LYS A 6 -5.67 57.25 -20.04
N ALA A 7 -5.53 56.92 -18.76
CA ALA A 7 -4.38 56.24 -18.21
C ALA A 7 -4.19 54.84 -18.85
N PRO A 8 -3.06 54.56 -19.51
CA PRO A 8 -2.80 53.27 -20.18
C PRO A 8 -2.57 52.10 -19.22
N TYR A 9 -2.55 52.34 -17.91
CA TYR A 9 -2.21 51.34 -16.89
C TYR A 9 -3.36 50.41 -16.50
N ALA A 10 -4.62 50.78 -16.77
CA ALA A 10 -5.79 49.95 -16.43
C ALA A 10 -5.86 48.65 -17.26
N TRP A 11 -5.37 48.68 -18.50
CA TRP A 11 -5.37 47.51 -19.39
C TRP A 11 -4.24 46.52 -19.06
N LEU A 12 -3.09 47.01 -18.59
CA LEU A 12 -1.98 46.16 -18.14
C LEU A 12 -2.34 45.37 -16.87
N ALA A 13 -2.98 46.02 -15.89
CA ALA A 13 -3.41 45.35 -14.66
C ALA A 13 -4.45 44.25 -14.92
N ALA A 14 -5.40 44.48 -15.84
CA ALA A 14 -6.38 43.48 -16.23
C ALA A 14 -5.73 42.28 -16.94
N ALA A 15 -4.74 42.49 -17.81
CA ALA A 15 -4.05 41.42 -18.51
C ALA A 15 -3.23 40.51 -17.58
N THR A 16 -2.58 41.08 -16.55
CA THR A 16 -1.80 40.30 -15.58
C THR A 16 -2.68 39.43 -14.69
N LEU A 17 -3.87 39.92 -14.28
CA LEU A 17 -4.79 39.15 -13.44
C LEU A 17 -5.35 37.91 -14.18
N THR A 18 -5.62 38.04 -15.48
CA THR A 18 -6.12 36.94 -16.32
C THR A 18 -5.06 35.87 -16.56
N LEU A 19 -3.77 36.25 -16.66
CA LEU A 19 -2.64 35.32 -16.80
C LEU A 19 -2.40 34.49 -15.53
N ILE A 20 -2.55 35.09 -14.34
CA ILE A 20 -2.44 34.37 -13.06
C ILE A 20 -3.64 33.42 -12.87
N ALA A 21 -4.84 33.84 -13.26
CA ALA A 21 -6.04 32.98 -13.22
C ALA A 21 -5.95 31.80 -14.21
N ALA A 22 -5.35 32.00 -15.39
CA ALA A 22 -5.18 30.94 -16.40
C ALA A 22 -4.05 29.94 -16.07
N ALA A 23 -3.02 30.35 -15.33
CA ALA A 23 -1.93 29.46 -14.91
C ALA A 23 -2.31 28.49 -13.77
N GLY A 24 -3.45 28.74 -13.08
CA GLY A 24 -3.87 27.95 -11.90
C GLY A 24 -4.62 26.65 -12.19
N CYS A 25 -5.15 26.43 -13.39
CA CYS A 25 -6.04 25.28 -13.67
C CYS A 25 -5.34 24.00 -14.15
N SER A 26 -4.03 24.00 -14.41
CA SER A 26 -3.33 22.84 -15.01
C SER A 26 -2.71 21.85 -13.98
N SER A 27 -2.60 22.23 -12.71
CA SER A 27 -1.75 21.49 -11.75
C SER A 27 -2.46 20.45 -10.87
N LEU A 28 -3.72 20.09 -11.16
CA LEU A 28 -4.53 19.19 -10.31
C LEU A 28 -5.01 17.92 -11.02
N THR A 29 -4.32 17.47 -12.07
CA THR A 29 -4.59 16.13 -12.61
C THR A 29 -4.00 15.07 -11.67
N ALA A 30 -4.85 14.16 -11.21
CA ALA A 30 -4.41 13.02 -10.42
C ALA A 30 -3.37 12.22 -11.22
N LYS A 31 -2.24 11.90 -10.59
CA LYS A 31 -1.20 11.10 -11.24
C LYS A 31 -1.80 9.74 -11.63
N PRO A 32 -1.57 9.26 -12.86
CA PRO A 32 -2.06 7.94 -13.26
C PRO A 32 -1.46 6.86 -12.35
N VAL A 33 -2.25 5.82 -12.10
CA VAL A 33 -1.81 4.61 -11.41
C VAL A 33 -0.64 4.01 -12.18
N SER A 34 0.47 3.73 -11.50
CA SER A 34 1.55 2.97 -12.10
C SER A 34 1.18 1.49 -12.04
N PRO A 35 1.17 0.76 -13.16
CA PRO A 35 1.02 -0.69 -13.13
C PRO A 35 2.23 -1.34 -12.44
N ILE A 36 2.00 -2.50 -11.82
CA ILE A 36 3.08 -3.27 -11.16
C ILE A 36 4.09 -3.83 -12.18
N SER A 37 3.66 -4.05 -13.45
CA SER A 37 4.55 -4.45 -14.54
C SER A 37 5.71 -3.47 -14.79
N ASN A 38 5.55 -2.19 -14.43
CA ASN A 38 6.64 -1.21 -14.50
C ASN A 38 7.79 -1.54 -13.57
N ILE A 39 7.50 -2.15 -12.41
CA ILE A 39 8.50 -2.53 -11.40
C ILE A 39 9.23 -3.78 -11.87
N THR A 40 8.50 -4.81 -12.29
CA THR A 40 9.10 -6.06 -12.77
C THR A 40 9.92 -5.82 -14.04
N SER A 41 9.42 -4.99 -14.97
CA SER A 41 10.16 -4.62 -16.19
C SER A 41 11.42 -3.79 -15.90
N ALA A 42 11.39 -2.93 -14.88
CA ALA A 42 12.57 -2.17 -14.46
C ALA A 42 13.62 -3.10 -13.80
N ALA A 43 13.16 -4.05 -12.98
CA ALA A 43 14.02 -5.06 -12.36
C ALA A 43 14.69 -5.95 -13.42
N SER A 44 13.92 -6.53 -14.34
CA SER A 44 14.44 -7.36 -15.43
C SER A 44 15.35 -6.58 -16.39
N GLY A 45 15.14 -5.26 -16.51
CA GLY A 45 15.99 -4.35 -17.27
C GLY A 45 17.31 -3.98 -16.57
N GLY A 46 17.60 -4.53 -15.38
CA GLY A 46 18.84 -4.27 -14.64
C GLY A 46 18.88 -2.90 -13.94
N MET A 47 17.74 -2.24 -13.75
CA MET A 47 17.69 -0.99 -12.99
C MET A 47 18.03 -1.24 -11.52
N SER A 48 18.81 -0.34 -10.89
CA SER A 48 19.15 -0.48 -9.48
C SER A 48 17.92 -0.38 -8.58
N ALA A 49 17.94 -1.10 -7.44
CA ALA A 49 16.86 -1.07 -6.45
C ALA A 49 16.50 0.37 -6.03
N ASP A 50 17.50 1.22 -5.75
CA ASP A 50 17.30 2.63 -5.38
C ASP A 50 16.56 3.42 -6.46
N SER A 51 16.88 3.18 -7.74
CA SER A 51 16.21 3.86 -8.86
C SER A 51 14.75 3.41 -9.00
N ILE A 52 14.49 2.11 -8.82
CA ILE A 52 13.14 1.56 -8.82
C ILE A 52 12.32 2.14 -7.66
N ILE A 53 12.88 2.15 -6.45
CA ILE A 53 12.26 2.73 -5.24
C ILE A 53 11.97 4.22 -5.44
N ALA A 54 12.91 4.99 -5.98
CA ALA A 54 12.70 6.41 -6.29
C ALA A 54 11.53 6.61 -7.27
N ARG A 55 11.42 5.75 -8.30
CA ARG A 55 10.30 5.77 -9.24
C ARG A 55 8.98 5.41 -8.57
N MET A 56 8.95 4.41 -7.68
CA MET A 56 7.76 4.02 -6.91
C MET A 56 7.27 5.16 -6.01
N ARG A 57 8.18 5.75 -5.22
CA ARG A 57 7.87 6.89 -4.34
C ARG A 57 7.34 8.08 -5.12
N ASN A 58 7.90 8.35 -6.30
CA ASN A 58 7.39 9.38 -7.20
C ASN A 58 5.99 9.00 -7.73
N ALA A 59 5.75 7.75 -8.11
CA ALA A 59 4.44 7.28 -8.61
C ALA A 59 3.32 7.41 -7.56
N LYS A 60 3.64 7.29 -6.27
CA LYS A 60 2.67 7.35 -5.15
C LYS A 60 1.53 6.34 -5.30
N THR A 61 1.76 5.26 -6.03
CA THR A 61 0.82 4.13 -6.14
C THR A 61 1.12 3.15 -5.01
N SER A 62 0.09 2.75 -4.28
CA SER A 62 0.17 1.65 -3.31
C SER A 62 -0.53 0.43 -3.89
N TYR A 63 -0.07 -0.77 -3.54
CA TYR A 63 -0.59 -2.02 -4.09
C TYR A 63 -1.08 -2.92 -2.97
N ALA A 64 -2.24 -3.56 -3.17
CA ALA A 64 -2.86 -4.46 -2.22
C ALA A 64 -2.24 -5.87 -2.27
N LEU A 65 -0.95 -5.95 -1.96
CA LEU A 65 -0.16 -7.19 -2.03
C LEU A 65 -0.54 -8.18 -0.93
N ARG A 66 -0.80 -9.42 -1.32
CA ARG A 66 -0.88 -10.58 -0.43
C ARG A 66 0.52 -11.10 -0.10
N GLY A 67 0.63 -12.00 0.88
CA GLY A 67 1.91 -12.59 1.24
C GLY A 67 2.54 -13.38 0.09
N SER A 68 1.74 -14.16 -0.63
CA SER A 68 2.21 -14.93 -1.80
C SER A 68 2.65 -14.05 -2.97
N ASP A 69 2.12 -12.83 -3.10
CA ASP A 69 2.51 -11.92 -4.18
C ASP A 69 3.98 -11.50 -4.08
N PHE A 70 4.53 -11.36 -2.86
CA PHE A 70 5.96 -11.07 -2.68
C PHE A 70 6.84 -12.21 -3.19
N ALA A 71 6.42 -13.46 -3.01
CA ALA A 71 7.12 -14.62 -3.57
C ALA A 71 7.08 -14.62 -5.11
N LYS A 72 5.91 -14.31 -5.70
CA LYS A 72 5.74 -14.18 -7.16
C LYS A 72 6.60 -13.05 -7.74
N LEU A 73 6.76 -11.93 -7.03
CA LEU A 73 7.62 -10.83 -7.44
C LEU A 73 9.10 -11.17 -7.29
N ALA A 74 9.50 -11.82 -6.19
CA ALA A 74 10.87 -12.29 -6.00
C ALA A 74 11.30 -13.30 -7.08
N ALA A 75 10.39 -14.20 -7.49
CA ALA A 75 10.62 -15.14 -8.60
C ALA A 75 10.78 -14.45 -9.97
N ARG A 76 10.45 -13.16 -10.08
CA ARG A 76 10.65 -12.30 -11.25
C ARG A 76 11.82 -11.33 -11.05
N ASP A 77 12.79 -11.72 -10.22
CA ASP A 77 14.02 -10.98 -9.92
C ASP A 77 13.82 -9.57 -9.36
N VAL A 78 12.66 -9.30 -8.75
CA VAL A 78 12.44 -8.02 -8.05
C VAL A 78 13.35 -7.98 -6.81
N PRO A 79 14.24 -6.98 -6.68
CA PRO A 79 15.19 -6.94 -5.57
C PRO A 79 14.51 -6.85 -4.20
N GLU A 80 15.10 -7.47 -3.19
CA GLU A 80 14.56 -7.47 -1.82
C GLU A 80 14.24 -6.06 -1.26
N PRO A 81 15.09 -5.03 -1.42
CA PRO A 81 14.75 -3.67 -0.99
C PRO A 81 13.51 -3.09 -1.67
N VAL A 82 13.22 -3.51 -2.91
CA VAL A 82 12.02 -3.08 -3.64
C VAL A 82 10.78 -3.79 -3.08
N LEU A 83 10.89 -5.07 -2.72
CA LEU A 83 9.81 -5.81 -2.04
C LEU A 83 9.47 -5.18 -0.68
N ASP A 84 10.50 -4.74 0.06
CA ASP A 84 10.32 -4.08 1.35
C ASP A 84 9.63 -2.72 1.20
N GLU A 85 10.03 -1.92 0.21
CA GLU A 85 9.37 -0.65 -0.11
C GLU A 85 7.91 -0.87 -0.54
N LEU A 86 7.61 -1.92 -1.31
CA LEU A 86 6.24 -2.27 -1.70
C LEU A 86 5.36 -2.56 -0.48
N GLN A 87 5.89 -3.36 0.47
CA GLN A 87 5.20 -3.68 1.71
C GLN A 87 5.00 -2.44 2.58
N GLN A 88 6.04 -1.61 2.76
CA GLN A 88 5.94 -0.37 3.51
C GLN A 88 4.91 0.59 2.87
N GLY A 89 4.91 0.70 1.54
CA GLY A 89 3.95 1.55 0.81
C GLY A 89 2.50 1.12 1.00
N PHE A 90 2.23 -0.19 1.02
CA PHE A 90 0.90 -0.71 1.34
C PHE A 90 0.52 -0.44 2.81
N PHE A 91 1.43 -0.72 3.73
CA PHE A 91 1.26 -0.51 5.15
C PHE A 91 0.95 0.95 5.49
N ASP A 92 1.71 1.90 4.93
CA ASP A 92 1.48 3.34 5.07
C ASP A 92 0.12 3.78 4.52
N ALA A 93 -0.33 3.17 3.42
CA ALA A 93 -1.63 3.47 2.82
C ALA A 93 -2.76 3.00 3.74
N VAL A 94 -2.65 1.79 4.30
CA VAL A 94 -3.61 1.27 5.29
C VAL A 94 -3.68 2.16 6.52
N GLU A 95 -2.53 2.60 7.06
CA GLU A 95 -2.49 3.50 8.22
C GLU A 95 -3.27 4.80 7.92
N LYS A 96 -2.97 5.45 6.80
CA LYS A 96 -3.60 6.71 6.39
C LYS A 96 -5.11 6.57 6.23
N LEU A 97 -5.57 5.50 5.56
CA LEU A 97 -6.99 5.22 5.37
C LEU A 97 -7.69 4.96 6.69
N THR A 98 -7.06 4.18 7.57
CA THR A 98 -7.58 3.85 8.90
C THR A 98 -7.72 5.10 9.77
N ARG A 99 -6.69 5.95 9.82
CA ARG A 99 -6.75 7.21 10.58
C ARG A 99 -7.82 8.14 10.04
N ARG A 100 -7.91 8.30 8.71
CA ARG A 100 -8.95 9.13 8.07
C ARG A 100 -10.34 8.64 8.44
N TRP A 101 -10.54 7.32 8.51
CA TRP A 101 -11.79 6.71 8.93
C TRP A 101 -12.23 7.06 10.32
N TYR A 102 -11.36 6.81 11.29
CA TYR A 102 -11.71 7.01 12.68
C TYR A 102 -11.81 8.49 13.05
N MET A 103 -11.18 9.38 12.27
CA MET A 103 -11.36 10.82 12.41
C MET A 103 -12.63 11.36 11.71
N GLY A 104 -13.47 10.50 11.13
CA GLY A 104 -14.72 10.91 10.48
C GLY A 104 -14.55 11.83 9.26
N SER A 105 -13.35 11.83 8.65
CA SER A 105 -13.05 12.64 7.48
C SER A 105 -13.63 12.00 6.21
N ASP A 106 -14.10 12.81 5.26
CA ASP A 106 -14.68 12.32 4.01
C ASP A 106 -13.74 11.35 3.26
N PHE A 107 -14.33 10.27 2.78
CA PHE A 107 -13.68 9.22 1.97
C PHE A 107 -13.86 9.38 0.48
N GLY A 108 -14.47 10.49 0.06
CA GLY A 108 -14.51 10.86 -1.35
C GLY A 108 -13.09 11.12 -1.83
N GLY A 109 -12.58 10.25 -2.70
CA GLY A 109 -11.26 10.40 -3.27
C GLY A 109 -11.12 9.60 -4.56
N PRO A 110 -10.30 10.06 -5.52
CA PRO A 110 -10.06 9.31 -6.74
C PRO A 110 -9.49 7.92 -6.39
N ALA A 111 -9.84 6.90 -7.20
CA ALA A 111 -9.44 5.51 -6.98
C ALA A 111 -7.93 5.31 -6.77
N VAL A 112 -7.10 6.22 -7.31
CA VAL A 112 -5.64 6.26 -7.19
C VAL A 112 -5.14 6.40 -5.74
N LEU A 113 -5.99 6.85 -4.80
CA LEU A 113 -5.64 7.00 -3.39
C LEU A 113 -5.71 5.70 -2.61
N TYR A 114 -6.31 4.66 -3.19
CA TYR A 114 -6.47 3.36 -2.54
C TYR A 114 -5.39 2.38 -2.99
N PRO A 115 -5.03 1.41 -2.15
CA PRO A 115 -4.24 0.26 -2.57
C PRO A 115 -4.87 -0.42 -3.79
N GLN A 116 -4.09 -0.53 -4.86
CA GLN A 116 -4.58 -1.08 -6.12
C GLN A 116 -4.56 -2.61 -6.05
N PRO A 117 -5.64 -3.29 -6.48
CA PRO A 117 -5.69 -4.74 -6.50
C PRO A 117 -4.75 -5.28 -7.60
N LEU A 118 -4.18 -6.46 -7.37
CA LEU A 118 -3.21 -7.08 -8.26
C LEU A 118 -3.71 -8.41 -8.80
N ASP A 119 -3.28 -8.71 -10.02
CA ASP A 119 -3.37 -10.02 -10.66
C ASP A 119 -2.01 -10.30 -11.30
N LEU A 120 -1.07 -10.79 -10.49
CA LEU A 120 0.30 -11.04 -10.94
C LEU A 120 0.39 -12.16 -11.98
N ASP A 121 -0.62 -13.03 -12.08
CA ASP A 121 -0.65 -14.11 -13.07
C ASP A 121 -0.92 -13.54 -14.48
N SER A 122 -1.60 -12.39 -14.57
CA SER A 122 -1.76 -11.67 -15.84
C SER A 122 -0.42 -11.26 -16.48
N LEU A 123 0.64 -11.05 -15.71
CA LEU A 123 1.97 -10.69 -16.22
C LEU A 123 2.52 -11.75 -17.18
N ASP A 124 2.21 -13.04 -16.94
CA ASP A 124 2.68 -14.15 -17.77
C ASP A 124 1.98 -14.19 -19.14
N THR A 125 0.84 -13.49 -19.25
CA THR A 125 0.07 -13.35 -20.50
C THR A 125 0.25 -11.98 -21.17
N GLY A 126 1.21 -11.18 -20.69
CA GLY A 126 1.48 -9.83 -21.20
C GLY A 126 0.56 -8.74 -20.64
N GLY A 127 -0.19 -9.05 -19.57
CA GLY A 127 -0.96 -8.08 -18.80
C GLY A 127 -0.06 -7.12 -18.00
N ASP A 128 -0.68 -6.13 -17.36
CA ASP A 128 0.03 -5.11 -16.58
C ASP A 128 0.16 -5.46 -15.08
N GLY A 129 -0.36 -6.63 -14.68
CA GLY A 129 -0.33 -7.14 -13.32
C GLY A 129 -1.39 -6.52 -12.40
N MET A 130 -2.28 -5.68 -12.94
CA MET A 130 -3.34 -5.02 -12.19
C MET A 130 -4.64 -5.81 -12.32
N ALA A 131 -5.29 -6.08 -11.19
CA ALA A 131 -6.64 -6.62 -11.23
C ALA A 131 -7.64 -5.49 -11.56
N PRO A 132 -8.79 -5.80 -12.17
CA PRO A 132 -9.87 -4.83 -12.34
C PRO A 132 -10.23 -4.21 -10.98
N PHE A 133 -10.33 -2.88 -10.93
CA PHE A 133 -10.83 -2.17 -9.76
C PHE A 133 -12.35 -2.34 -9.68
N ALA A 134 -12.81 -3.54 -9.31
CA ALA A 134 -14.22 -3.85 -9.18
C ALA A 134 -14.78 -3.12 -7.95
N ASP A 135 -15.55 -2.05 -8.20
CA ASP A 135 -16.35 -1.27 -7.26
C ASP A 135 -15.61 -0.71 -6.03
N ALA A 136 -15.15 0.55 -6.15
CA ALA A 136 -14.91 1.41 -4.99
C ALA A 136 -16.15 1.52 -4.06
N ASP A 137 -17.35 1.19 -4.55
CA ASP A 137 -18.59 1.20 -3.77
C ASP A 137 -18.73 -0.03 -2.83
N ARG A 138 -18.09 -1.18 -3.13
CA ARG A 138 -18.08 -2.36 -2.24
C ARG A 138 -17.15 -2.19 -1.04
N VAL A 139 -16.27 -1.21 -1.14
CA VAL A 139 -15.23 -0.85 -0.21
C VAL A 139 -15.78 -0.01 0.98
N ALA A 140 -17.05 0.40 0.92
CA ALA A 140 -17.76 1.17 1.94
C ALA A 140 -18.62 0.33 2.91
N ARG A 141 -18.38 -0.97 3.07
CA ARG A 141 -19.10 -1.75 4.10
C ARG A 141 -18.47 -1.48 5.46
N GLY A 142 -19.24 -0.85 6.36
CA GLY A 142 -18.81 -0.22 7.62
C GLY A 142 -18.10 -1.08 8.68
N THR A 143 -17.65 -2.28 8.33
CA THR A 143 -16.79 -3.10 9.19
C THR A 143 -15.30 -2.83 8.98
N ARG A 144 -14.88 -2.15 7.89
CA ARG A 144 -13.47 -1.87 7.58
C ARG A 144 -13.27 -0.47 6.99
N PRO A 145 -12.06 0.12 7.08
CA PRO A 145 -11.78 1.37 6.40
C PRO A 145 -12.00 1.24 4.88
N PRO A 146 -12.56 2.27 4.22
CA PRO A 146 -12.55 2.34 2.77
C PRO A 146 -11.13 2.28 2.20
N GLY A 147 -10.95 1.40 1.23
CA GLY A 147 -9.75 1.09 0.47
C GLY A 147 -9.14 -0.25 0.81
N ILE A 148 -9.56 -0.83 1.94
CA ILE A 148 -8.98 -2.06 2.45
C ILE A 148 -9.51 -3.25 1.65
N PRO A 149 -8.62 -4.09 1.09
CA PRO A 149 -9.01 -5.24 0.28
C PRO A 149 -9.93 -6.22 1.03
N GLU A 150 -10.80 -6.90 0.28
CA GLU A 150 -11.78 -7.81 0.88
C GLU A 150 -11.14 -8.99 1.64
N TRP A 151 -9.94 -9.41 1.22
CA TRP A 151 -9.17 -10.50 1.83
C TRP A 151 -8.57 -10.14 3.20
N VAL A 152 -8.49 -8.85 3.55
CA VAL A 152 -8.10 -8.43 4.91
C VAL A 152 -9.33 -8.53 5.81
N PRO A 153 -9.29 -9.29 6.92
CA PRO A 153 -10.41 -9.39 7.83
C PRO A 153 -10.67 -8.05 8.51
N ALA A 154 -11.95 -7.76 8.77
CA ALA A 154 -12.39 -6.51 9.40
C ALA A 154 -11.74 -6.26 10.77
N PHE A 155 -11.56 -7.34 11.54
CA PHE A 155 -10.90 -7.33 12.84
C PHE A 155 -9.93 -8.51 12.92
N PRO A 156 -8.74 -8.32 13.52
CA PRO A 156 -7.87 -9.43 13.79
C PRO A 156 -8.51 -10.35 14.83
N SER A 157 -8.34 -11.66 14.68
CA SER A 157 -8.60 -12.57 15.80
C SER A 157 -7.54 -12.37 16.88
N LEU A 158 -7.93 -12.48 18.15
CA LEU A 158 -7.03 -12.32 19.30
C LEU A 158 -7.08 -13.54 20.23
N THR A 159 -7.66 -14.65 19.76
CA THR A 159 -7.88 -15.85 20.58
C THR A 159 -6.70 -16.83 20.53
N GLY A 160 -5.86 -16.75 19.50
CA GLY A 160 -4.69 -17.62 19.32
C GLY A 160 -3.39 -17.08 19.93
N GLY A 161 -2.32 -17.85 19.75
CA GLY A 161 -0.97 -17.50 20.17
C GLY A 161 -0.36 -16.34 19.37
N VAL A 162 0.85 -15.95 19.76
CA VAL A 162 1.64 -14.97 18.99
C VAL A 162 2.14 -15.64 17.71
N ILE A 163 1.95 -14.95 16.58
CA ILE A 163 2.43 -15.38 15.27
C ILE A 163 3.59 -14.48 14.87
N SER A 164 4.71 -15.11 14.54
CA SER A 164 5.89 -14.46 13.95
C SER A 164 6.35 -15.29 12.73
N PRO A 165 7.22 -14.74 11.87
CA PRO A 165 7.84 -15.49 10.78
C PRO A 165 8.50 -16.80 11.25
N ASP A 166 9.21 -16.77 12.39
CA ASP A 166 9.87 -17.95 12.96
C ASP A 166 8.86 -19.02 13.37
N VAL A 167 7.73 -18.61 13.98
CA VAL A 167 6.65 -19.53 14.35
C VAL A 167 6.01 -20.16 13.11
N VAL A 168 5.77 -19.38 12.05
CA VAL A 168 5.22 -19.90 10.78
C VAL A 168 6.18 -20.92 10.15
N LEU A 169 7.47 -20.66 10.22
CA LEU A 169 8.50 -21.56 9.72
C LEU A 169 8.62 -22.83 10.57
N GLU A 170 8.50 -22.73 11.89
CA GLU A 170 8.43 -23.88 12.79
C GLU A 170 7.21 -24.75 12.49
N MET A 171 6.04 -24.14 12.26
CA MET A 171 4.82 -24.85 11.84
C MET A 171 5.06 -25.64 10.54
N ALA A 172 5.66 -25.00 9.53
CA ALA A 172 5.99 -25.67 8.27
C ALA A 172 6.92 -26.87 8.47
N ARG A 173 7.94 -26.73 9.34
CA ARG A 173 8.92 -27.79 9.64
C ARG A 173 8.34 -28.93 10.47
N SER A 174 7.31 -28.64 11.28
CA SER A 174 6.64 -29.63 12.14
C SER A 174 5.72 -30.58 11.38
N GLY A 175 5.44 -30.30 10.10
CA GLY A 175 4.59 -31.14 9.24
C GLY A 175 3.09 -30.93 9.42
N LEU A 176 2.68 -29.80 10.01
CA LEU A 176 1.28 -29.37 10.01
C LEU A 176 0.77 -29.20 8.58
N THR A 177 -0.53 -29.46 8.35
CA THR A 177 -1.11 -29.23 7.02
C THR A 177 -1.26 -27.74 6.74
N THR A 178 -1.33 -27.37 5.46
CA THR A 178 -1.57 -25.98 5.04
C THR A 178 -2.82 -25.40 5.69
N GLU A 179 -3.90 -26.17 5.79
CA GLU A 179 -5.17 -25.74 6.39
C GLU A 179 -5.04 -25.47 7.88
N GLU A 180 -4.33 -26.35 8.61
CA GLU A 180 -4.05 -26.16 10.04
C GLU A 180 -3.22 -24.90 10.27
N MET A 181 -2.17 -24.70 9.47
CA MET A 181 -1.33 -23.51 9.54
C MET A 181 -2.11 -22.23 9.24
N VAL A 182 -2.94 -22.22 8.19
CA VAL A 182 -3.82 -21.08 7.87
C VAL A 182 -4.76 -20.78 9.03
N ALA A 183 -5.40 -21.80 9.61
CA ALA A 183 -6.30 -21.62 10.74
C ALA A 183 -5.59 -21.07 11.98
N MET A 184 -4.39 -21.57 12.29
CA MET A 184 -3.59 -21.07 13.42
C MET A 184 -3.15 -19.62 13.21
N VAL A 185 -2.66 -19.29 12.00
CA VAL A 185 -2.23 -17.92 11.65
C VAL A 185 -3.41 -16.95 11.70
N ALA A 186 -4.54 -17.30 11.07
CA ALA A 186 -5.73 -16.45 11.02
C ALA A 186 -6.37 -16.20 12.39
N ASN A 187 -6.18 -17.13 13.34
CA ASN A 187 -6.67 -16.97 14.72
C ASN A 187 -5.64 -16.35 15.67
N GLY A 188 -4.38 -16.25 15.27
CA GLY A 188 -3.29 -15.76 16.09
C GLY A 188 -3.13 -14.24 16.06
N ARG A 189 -2.18 -13.75 16.85
CA ARG A 189 -1.82 -12.33 16.92
C ARG A 189 -0.42 -12.10 16.36
N VAL A 190 -0.30 -11.40 15.24
CA VAL A 190 1.01 -11.08 14.67
C VAL A 190 1.75 -10.08 15.55
N TRP A 191 2.98 -10.41 15.95
CA TRP A 191 3.85 -9.53 16.73
C TRP A 191 5.34 -9.78 16.44
N PRO A 192 6.19 -8.73 16.38
CA PRO A 192 5.84 -7.31 16.48
C PRO A 192 5.10 -6.80 15.24
N ILE A 193 4.35 -5.69 15.38
CA ILE A 193 3.67 -5.02 14.26
C ILE A 193 4.58 -3.97 13.61
N TYR A 194 5.46 -3.35 14.40
CA TYR A 194 6.43 -2.36 13.94
C TYR A 194 7.82 -2.75 14.41
N THR A 195 8.83 -2.40 13.62
CA THR A 195 10.22 -2.40 14.10
C THR A 195 10.58 -1.01 14.61
N ASP A 196 11.53 -0.96 15.53
CA ASP A 196 12.06 0.32 16.01
C ASP A 196 12.67 1.07 14.83
N ASN A 197 12.15 2.27 14.57
CA ASN A 197 12.79 3.17 13.63
C ASN A 197 14.08 3.68 14.27
N THR A 198 15.22 3.42 13.63
CA THR A 198 16.52 3.92 14.11
C THR A 198 16.58 5.45 14.07
N ASN A 199 15.67 6.12 13.37
CA ASN A 199 15.50 7.56 13.39
C ASN A 199 14.49 8.00 14.47
N PRO A 200 14.95 8.57 15.60
CA PRO A 200 14.08 9.00 16.70
C PRO A 200 13.16 10.18 16.32
N PHE A 201 13.42 10.85 15.19
CA PHE A 201 12.59 11.96 14.70
C PHE A 201 11.55 11.52 13.66
N SER A 202 11.59 10.26 13.22
CA SER A 202 10.60 9.79 12.28
C SER A 202 9.28 9.49 13.00
N LEU A 203 8.22 10.11 12.52
CA LEU A 203 6.85 9.76 12.93
C LEU A 203 6.31 8.56 12.15
N THR A 204 7.05 8.08 11.12
CA THR A 204 6.62 6.93 10.33
C THR A 204 7.03 5.63 11.01
N ARG A 205 6.05 4.73 11.12
CA ARG A 205 6.26 3.39 11.67
C ARG A 205 6.74 2.46 10.57
N THR A 206 7.83 1.73 10.81
CA THR A 206 8.34 0.75 9.86
C THR A 206 7.61 -0.57 10.04
N ALA A 207 7.17 -1.19 8.94
CA ALA A 207 6.55 -2.51 8.96
C ALA A 207 7.53 -3.55 9.54
N ALA A 208 7.08 -4.33 10.52
CA ALA A 208 7.89 -5.42 11.08
C ALA A 208 8.02 -6.63 10.15
N LEU A 209 6.96 -6.94 9.40
CA LEU A 209 6.98 -7.96 8.36
C LEU A 209 7.22 -7.27 7.02
N THR A 210 8.40 -7.48 6.44
CA THR A 210 8.83 -6.90 5.17
C THR A 210 8.48 -7.80 3.98
N GLY A 211 8.55 -7.27 2.76
CA GLY A 211 8.28 -8.05 1.55
C GLY A 211 9.32 -9.14 1.28
N SER A 212 10.60 -8.84 1.54
CA SER A 212 11.70 -9.82 1.46
C SER A 212 11.51 -10.98 2.44
N MET A 213 10.98 -10.74 3.64
CA MET A 213 10.67 -11.80 4.60
C MET A 213 9.60 -12.76 4.09
N TYR A 214 8.54 -12.28 3.41
CA TYR A 214 7.55 -13.16 2.76
C TYR A 214 8.17 -14.00 1.65
N ALA A 215 9.02 -13.38 0.81
CA ALA A 215 9.74 -14.09 -0.23
C ALA A 215 10.65 -15.18 0.36
N ASP A 216 11.32 -14.89 1.48
CA ASP A 216 12.19 -15.85 2.15
C ASP A 216 11.42 -17.02 2.77
N LEU A 217 10.30 -16.77 3.46
CA LEU A 217 9.42 -17.82 3.95
C LEU A 217 8.95 -18.75 2.83
N SER A 218 8.61 -18.19 1.66
CA SER A 218 8.25 -19.00 0.49
C SER A 218 9.41 -19.87 0.01
N ARG A 219 10.63 -19.33 -0.09
CA ARG A 219 11.83 -20.12 -0.44
C ARG A 219 12.11 -21.24 0.56
N GLN A 220 11.73 -21.04 1.82
CA GLN A 220 11.83 -22.05 2.88
C GLN A 220 10.66 -23.05 2.90
N GLY A 221 9.78 -23.02 1.90
CA GLY A 221 8.73 -24.01 1.70
C GLY A 221 7.39 -23.68 2.38
N VAL A 222 7.20 -22.44 2.88
CA VAL A 222 5.89 -22.02 3.40
C VAL A 222 4.91 -21.85 2.25
N ALA A 223 3.75 -22.51 2.36
CA ALA A 223 2.72 -22.51 1.34
C ALA A 223 2.13 -21.09 1.08
N PRO A 224 1.76 -20.75 -0.17
CA PRO A 224 1.19 -19.44 -0.53
C PRO A 224 0.00 -19.01 0.33
N GLU A 225 -0.90 -19.94 0.66
CA GLU A 225 -2.10 -19.70 1.45
C GLU A 225 -1.76 -19.26 2.88
N VAL A 226 -0.68 -19.81 3.45
CA VAL A 226 -0.20 -19.43 4.78
C VAL A 226 0.40 -18.02 4.75
N LEU A 227 1.15 -17.68 3.70
CA LEU A 227 1.69 -16.32 3.51
C LEU A 227 0.56 -15.30 3.37
N ASP A 228 -0.49 -15.63 2.61
CA ASP A 228 -1.68 -14.81 2.46
C ASP A 228 -2.41 -14.61 3.79
N ALA A 229 -2.59 -15.68 4.57
CA ALA A 229 -3.18 -15.61 5.91
C ALA A 229 -2.34 -14.76 6.87
N LEU A 230 -1.01 -14.86 6.81
CA LEU A 230 -0.08 -14.09 7.63
C LEU A 230 -0.20 -12.59 7.31
N GLN A 231 -0.20 -12.22 6.03
CA GLN A 231 -0.37 -10.84 5.59
C GLN A 231 -1.75 -10.29 5.96
N ALA A 232 -2.83 -11.07 5.76
CA ALA A 232 -4.18 -10.67 6.15
C ALA A 232 -4.27 -10.36 7.66
N THR A 233 -3.71 -11.24 8.49
CA THR A 233 -3.71 -11.10 9.95
C THR A 233 -2.83 -9.93 10.40
N TYR A 234 -1.68 -9.73 9.74
CA TYR A 234 -0.77 -8.63 10.00
C TYR A 234 -1.41 -7.26 9.71
N ILE A 235 -2.01 -7.10 8.53
CA ILE A 235 -2.70 -5.85 8.15
C ILE A 235 -3.91 -5.59 9.06
N ALA A 236 -4.70 -6.61 9.40
CA ALA A 236 -5.81 -6.44 10.34
C ALA A 236 -5.33 -6.02 11.74
N SER A 237 -4.22 -6.59 12.23
CA SER A 237 -3.59 -6.20 13.49
C SER A 237 -3.11 -4.73 13.46
N HIS A 238 -2.54 -4.31 12.32
CA HIS A 238 -2.13 -2.93 12.10
C HIS A 238 -3.31 -1.95 12.08
N ILE A 239 -4.44 -2.30 11.45
CA ILE A 239 -5.68 -1.51 11.46
C ILE A 239 -6.17 -1.34 12.90
N GLU A 240 -6.27 -2.44 13.66
CA GLU A 240 -6.75 -2.42 15.05
C GLU A 240 -5.84 -1.58 15.97
N LEU A 241 -4.52 -1.70 15.81
CA LEU A 241 -3.57 -0.89 16.58
C LEU A 241 -3.66 0.59 16.20
N THR A 242 -3.78 0.90 14.91
CA THR A 242 -3.96 2.27 14.41
C THR A 242 -5.25 2.88 14.94
N ARG A 243 -6.35 2.13 14.91
CA ARG A 243 -7.64 2.51 15.52
C ARG A 243 -7.50 2.87 16.99
N ARG A 244 -6.88 1.99 17.79
CA ARG A 244 -6.70 2.20 19.25
C ARG A 244 -5.78 3.37 19.56
N SER A 245 -4.80 3.64 18.70
CA SER A 245 -3.83 4.74 18.89
C SER A 245 -4.28 6.09 18.31
N THR A 246 -5.37 6.12 17.56
CA THR A 246 -5.91 7.37 16.99
C THR A 246 -6.89 7.99 18.00
N PRO A 247 -6.55 9.14 18.61
CA PRO A 247 -7.48 9.82 19.50
C PRO A 247 -8.72 10.27 18.72
N VAL A 248 -9.90 9.97 19.26
CA VAL A 248 -11.17 10.51 18.77
C VAL A 248 -11.33 11.89 19.39
N PRO A 249 -11.55 12.95 18.59
CA PRO A 249 -11.74 14.31 19.09
C PRO A 249 -13.02 14.47 19.92
#